data_AF-A0A7X3UTX9-F1
#
_entry.id   AF-A0A7X3UTX9-F1
#
_cell.length_a   1.000
_cell.length_b   1.000
_cell.length_c   1.000
_cell.angle_alpha   90.00
_cell.angle_beta   90.00
_cell.angle_gamma   90.00
#
_symmetry.space_group_name_H-M   'P 1'
#
loop_
_entity.id
_entity.type
_entity.pdbx_description
1 polymer ?
#
loop_
_entity_poly.entity_id
_entity_poly.type
_entity_poly.pdbx_seq_one_letter_code
_entity_poly.pdbx_strand_id
1 'polypeptide(L)'
;LAPELQEAAKELSEHDVSEEDVLSYTLFPSVALQFLHERASGDLRPEPLEPLPDGGRGGGQQGLHLAPMELNVTLHGESYHVRISGSGRTVDGKKPYYIKVDDKLEEIFLEPLQEVLASGPDAPVSTDTRSDAAKGERPKPSGPGDVTTPMPGRVVKILVAEGATVAADEPVIVIEAMKMENQVTAPIEGTVKAIYVSEGDLVNSEETLIRLE
;
A
#
# COMPACT_ATOMS: atom_id res chain seq x y z
N LEU A 1 -29.93 25.65 27.81
CA LEU A 1 -28.54 25.83 28.29
C LEU A 1 -28.52 27.03 29.22
N ALA A 2 -27.78 26.93 30.33
CA ALA A 2 -27.60 28.05 31.23
C ALA A 2 -26.60 29.07 30.63
N PRO A 3 -26.64 30.35 31.02
CA PRO A 3 -25.64 31.32 30.60
C PRO A 3 -24.29 31.06 31.30
N GLU A 4 -23.22 30.83 30.54
CA GLU A 4 -21.90 30.38 31.06
C GLU A 4 -20.78 31.44 30.92
N LEU A 5 -21.04 32.57 30.23
CA LEU A 5 -20.01 33.57 29.90
C LEU A 5 -19.37 34.22 31.14
N GLN A 6 -20.16 34.46 32.20
CA GLN A 6 -19.66 35.05 33.44
C GLN A 6 -18.79 34.07 34.24
N GLU A 7 -19.09 32.78 34.16
CA GLU A 7 -18.28 31.74 34.80
C GLU A 7 -16.94 31.58 34.07
N ALA A 8 -16.96 31.54 32.75
CA ALA A 8 -15.77 31.54 31.90
C ALA A 8 -14.83 32.73 32.16
N ALA A 9 -15.38 33.94 32.28
CA ALA A 9 -14.59 35.14 32.60
C ALA A 9 -13.93 35.05 34.00
N LYS A 10 -14.59 34.39 34.96
CA LYS A 10 -14.06 34.20 36.31
C LYS A 10 -12.93 33.16 36.32
N GLU A 11 -13.07 32.08 35.57
CA GLU A 11 -12.06 31.03 35.45
C GLU A 11 -10.75 31.54 34.83
N LEU A 12 -10.83 32.49 33.89
CA LEU A 12 -9.66 33.07 33.23
C LEU A 12 -9.09 34.32 33.93
N SER A 13 -9.66 34.72 35.07
CA SER A 13 -9.31 35.98 35.75
C SER A 13 -7.86 36.05 36.28
N GLU A 14 -7.16 34.92 36.36
CA GLU A 14 -5.74 34.86 36.73
C GLU A 14 -4.78 35.20 35.57
N HIS A 15 -5.32 35.38 34.36
CA HIS A 15 -4.56 35.73 33.17
C HIS A 15 -4.94 37.12 32.66
N ASP A 16 -3.99 37.85 32.05
CA ASP A 16 -4.28 39.10 31.36
C ASP A 16 -5.00 38.78 30.03
N VAL A 17 -6.32 38.54 30.15
CA VAL A 17 -7.18 38.08 29.05
C VAL A 17 -8.16 39.15 28.61
N SER A 18 -8.35 39.24 27.29
CA SER A 18 -9.32 40.14 26.66
C SER A 18 -10.71 39.51 26.60
N GLU A 19 -11.74 40.31 26.29
CA GLU A 19 -13.09 39.78 26.05
C GLU A 19 -13.10 38.74 24.90
N GLU A 20 -12.23 38.89 23.91
CA GLU A 20 -12.10 37.93 22.79
C GLU A 20 -11.50 36.59 23.23
N ASP A 21 -10.63 36.62 24.23
CA ASP A 21 -10.04 35.40 24.83
C ASP A 21 -11.09 34.61 25.60
N VAL A 22 -11.96 35.31 26.35
CA VAL A 22 -13.10 34.69 27.04
C VAL A 22 -14.04 34.04 26.03
N LEU A 23 -14.33 34.71 24.91
CA LEU A 23 -15.14 34.12 23.84
C LEU A 23 -14.48 32.89 23.21
N SER A 24 -13.18 32.96 22.94
CA SER A 24 -12.41 31.83 22.39
C SER A 24 -12.44 30.62 23.32
N TYR A 25 -12.34 30.85 24.63
CA TYR A 25 -12.51 29.82 25.65
C TYR A 25 -13.91 29.24 25.71
N THR A 26 -14.96 30.06 25.62
CA THR A 26 -16.34 29.54 25.58
C THR A 26 -16.63 28.68 24.35
N LEU A 27 -15.96 28.94 23.22
CA LEU A 27 -16.11 28.14 22.01
C LEU A 27 -15.29 26.84 22.06
N PHE A 28 -14.05 26.92 22.55
CA PHE A 28 -13.11 25.80 22.55
C PHE A 28 -12.26 25.75 23.84
N PRO A 29 -12.81 25.32 24.98
CA PRO A 29 -12.15 25.46 26.28
C PRO A 29 -10.73 24.88 26.33
N SER A 30 -10.57 23.63 25.91
CA SER A 30 -9.27 22.93 25.96
C SER A 30 -8.22 23.55 25.04
N VAL A 31 -8.63 23.98 23.84
CA VAL A 31 -7.71 24.58 22.84
C VAL A 31 -7.32 25.99 23.26
N ALA A 32 -8.29 26.76 23.75
CA ALA A 32 -8.07 28.12 24.22
C ALA A 32 -7.14 28.17 25.44
N LEU A 33 -7.30 27.27 26.42
CA LEU A 33 -6.38 27.22 27.57
C LEU A 33 -4.93 26.97 27.16
N GLN A 34 -4.72 26.00 26.26
CA GLN A 34 -3.38 25.72 25.74
C GLN A 34 -2.82 26.92 24.98
N PHE A 35 -3.62 27.51 24.09
CA PHE A 35 -3.22 28.68 23.31
C PHE A 35 -2.88 29.90 24.18
N LEU A 36 -3.71 30.21 25.19
CA LEU A 36 -3.48 31.35 26.09
C LEU A 36 -2.22 31.17 26.93
N HIS A 37 -1.96 29.93 27.38
CA HIS A 37 -0.72 29.60 28.09
C HIS A 37 0.51 29.75 27.19
N GLU A 38 0.50 29.18 25.99
CA GLU A 38 1.59 29.31 25.00
C GLU A 38 1.82 30.76 24.57
N ARG A 39 0.74 31.56 24.46
CA ARG A 39 0.80 32.99 24.17
C ARG A 39 1.49 33.76 25.30
N ALA A 40 1.12 33.47 26.55
CA ALA A 40 1.70 34.12 27.73
C ALA A 40 3.16 33.74 27.97
N SER A 41 3.56 32.49 27.66
CA SER A 41 4.95 32.04 27.77
C SER A 41 5.83 32.42 26.56
N GLY A 42 5.22 32.83 25.45
CA GLY A 42 5.92 33.13 24.20
C GLY A 42 6.34 31.89 23.40
N ASP A 43 5.78 30.72 23.71
CA ASP A 43 6.11 29.43 23.09
C ASP A 43 5.18 29.05 21.92
N LEU A 44 4.37 29.97 21.41
CA LEU A 44 3.52 29.71 20.24
C LEU A 44 4.37 29.29 19.04
N ARG A 45 4.14 28.06 18.57
CA ARG A 45 4.78 27.48 17.38
C ARG A 45 3.72 27.15 16.33
N PRO A 46 3.39 28.11 15.44
CA PRO A 46 2.55 27.82 14.30
C PRO A 46 3.15 26.69 13.46
N GLU A 47 2.29 25.86 12.88
CA GLU A 47 2.73 24.89 11.89
C GLU A 47 3.42 25.61 10.72
N PRO A 48 4.54 25.09 10.20
CA PRO A 48 5.26 25.72 9.10
C PRO A 48 4.40 25.72 7.85
N LEU A 49 4.52 26.78 7.04
CA LEU A 49 3.84 26.84 5.75
C LEU A 49 4.37 25.73 4.84
N GLU A 50 3.45 24.91 4.33
CA GLU A 50 3.79 23.97 3.27
C GLU A 50 4.22 24.75 2.01
N PRO A 51 5.28 24.31 1.31
CA PRO A 51 5.68 24.96 0.07
C PRO A 51 4.55 24.87 -0.96
N LEU A 52 4.32 25.99 -1.67
CA LEU A 52 3.43 26.00 -2.82
C LEU A 52 3.91 24.95 -3.83
N PRO A 53 3.03 24.08 -4.34
CA PRO A 53 3.42 23.14 -5.38
C PRO A 53 3.94 23.92 -6.60
N ASP A 54 5.13 23.55 -7.08
CA ASP A 54 5.86 24.28 -8.10
C ASP A 54 5.05 24.48 -9.38
N GLY A 55 4.43 25.65 -9.51
CA GLY A 55 3.72 26.08 -10.70
C GLY A 55 4.66 26.73 -11.71
N GLY A 56 5.44 25.96 -12.47
CA GLY A 56 6.02 26.47 -13.73
C GLY A 56 7.30 25.84 -14.27
N ARG A 57 7.11 24.94 -15.25
CA ARG A 57 8.00 24.63 -16.39
C ARG A 57 9.42 24.11 -16.10
N GLY A 58 9.55 22.79 -16.21
CA GLY A 58 10.76 22.15 -16.72
C GLY A 58 11.49 21.25 -15.72
N GLY A 59 10.93 20.08 -15.46
CA GLY A 59 11.56 19.03 -14.65
C GLY A 59 10.47 18.15 -14.06
N GLY A 60 10.10 17.09 -14.78
CA GLY A 60 8.88 16.31 -14.55
C GLY A 60 8.70 15.87 -13.10
N GLN A 61 7.60 16.31 -12.49
CA GLN A 61 7.10 15.71 -11.28
C GLN A 61 5.63 15.34 -11.45
N GLN A 62 5.45 14.02 -11.35
CA GLN A 62 4.45 13.39 -10.50
C GLN A 62 3.02 13.60 -11.00
N GLY A 63 2.61 12.67 -11.86
CA GLY A 63 1.20 12.45 -12.17
C GLY A 63 0.42 12.40 -10.85
N LEU A 64 -0.63 13.22 -10.78
CA LEU A 64 -1.60 13.21 -9.70
C LEU A 64 -1.98 11.77 -9.37
N HIS A 65 -1.52 11.29 -8.22
CA HIS A 65 -1.90 9.98 -7.68
C HIS A 65 -3.39 10.04 -7.33
N LEU A 66 -4.24 9.69 -8.30
CA LEU A 66 -5.66 9.44 -8.05
C LEU A 66 -5.73 8.10 -7.30
N ALA A 67 -5.57 8.14 -5.97
CA ALA A 67 -5.95 7.00 -5.13
C ALA A 67 -7.44 6.73 -5.38
N PRO A 68 -7.84 5.55 -5.87
CA PRO A 68 -9.22 5.29 -6.23
C PRO A 68 -10.11 5.43 -5.00
N MET A 69 -11.07 6.36 -5.04
CA MET A 69 -11.99 6.64 -3.94
C MET A 69 -13.13 5.60 -3.84
N GLU A 70 -13.27 4.73 -4.83
CA GLU A 70 -14.31 3.71 -4.92
C GLU A 70 -13.78 2.55 -5.77
N LEU A 71 -13.85 1.32 -5.25
CA LEU A 71 -13.29 0.13 -5.88
C LEU A 71 -14.03 -1.13 -5.43
N ASN A 72 -14.04 -2.15 -6.29
CA ASN A 72 -14.53 -3.48 -5.94
C ASN A 72 -13.36 -4.34 -5.48
N VAL A 73 -13.42 -4.88 -4.27
CA VAL A 73 -12.45 -5.86 -3.75
C VAL A 73 -13.07 -7.24 -3.86
N THR A 74 -12.45 -8.15 -4.61
CA THR A 74 -12.86 -9.55 -4.61
C THR A 74 -11.92 -10.36 -3.70
N LEU A 75 -12.47 -10.95 -2.65
CA LEU A 75 -11.73 -11.77 -1.69
C LEU A 75 -12.44 -13.11 -1.53
N HIS A 76 -11.73 -14.22 -1.78
CA HIS A 76 -12.28 -15.58 -1.70
C HIS A 76 -13.55 -15.85 -2.54
N GLY A 77 -13.72 -15.13 -3.64
CA GLY A 77 -14.87 -15.28 -4.55
C GLY A 77 -16.07 -14.39 -4.20
N GLU A 78 -16.02 -13.65 -3.09
CA GLU A 78 -17.00 -12.63 -2.74
C GLU A 78 -16.49 -11.24 -3.16
N SER A 79 -17.38 -10.40 -3.69
CA SER A 79 -17.04 -9.05 -4.15
C SER A 79 -17.66 -8.00 -3.24
N TYR A 80 -16.81 -7.14 -2.70
CA TYR A 80 -17.16 -6.07 -1.78
C TYR A 80 -17.00 -4.73 -2.48
N HIS A 81 -18.02 -3.88 -2.38
CA HIS A 81 -17.98 -2.53 -2.92
C HIS A 81 -17.44 -1.57 -1.85
N VAL A 82 -16.22 -1.08 -2.07
CA VAL A 82 -15.45 -0.31 -1.08
C VAL A 82 -15.37 1.15 -1.51
N ARG A 83 -15.83 2.07 -0.66
CA ARG A 83 -15.70 3.51 -0.87
C ARG A 83 -14.83 4.14 0.22
N ILE A 84 -13.75 4.80 -0.19
CA ILE A 84 -12.84 5.56 0.66
C ILE A 84 -13.39 6.99 0.77
N SER A 85 -13.93 7.36 1.93
CA SER A 85 -14.64 8.63 2.15
C SER A 85 -13.71 9.82 2.48
N GLY A 86 -12.40 9.59 2.47
CA GLY A 86 -11.36 10.58 2.77
C GLY A 86 -10.28 10.02 3.69
N SER A 87 -9.19 10.76 3.85
CA SER A 87 -8.11 10.44 4.79
C SER A 87 -8.00 11.56 5.82
N GLY A 88 -7.89 11.21 7.11
CA GLY A 88 -7.62 12.19 8.16
C GLY A 88 -6.16 12.65 8.18
N ARG A 89 -5.84 13.59 9.09
CA ARG A 89 -4.46 14.02 9.35
C ARG A 89 -3.64 12.84 9.87
N THR A 90 -2.39 12.76 9.45
CA THR A 90 -1.45 11.75 9.97
C THR A 90 -1.21 12.01 11.46
N VAL A 91 -1.39 10.98 12.28
CA VAL A 91 -1.10 11.00 13.72
C VAL A 91 -0.18 9.82 14.01
N ASP A 92 0.96 10.05 14.65
CA ASP A 92 1.97 9.01 14.97
C ASP A 92 2.41 8.15 13.77
N GLY A 93 2.58 8.76 12.60
CA GLY A 93 2.98 8.06 11.36
C GLY A 93 1.88 7.18 10.74
N LYS A 94 0.67 7.18 11.32
CA LYS A 94 -0.49 6.43 10.84
C LYS A 94 -1.51 7.38 10.24
N LYS A 95 -2.10 6.99 9.12
CA LYS A 95 -3.14 7.77 8.47
C LYS A 95 -4.49 7.06 8.63
N PRO A 96 -5.49 7.69 9.27
CA PRO A 96 -6.81 7.08 9.41
C PRO A 96 -7.57 7.19 8.09
N TYR A 97 -8.13 6.07 7.64
CA TYR A 97 -9.02 6.00 6.48
C TYR A 97 -10.42 5.61 6.95
N TYR A 98 -11.41 6.33 6.43
CA TYR A 98 -12.82 6.03 6.64
C TYR A 98 -13.32 5.20 5.46
N ILE A 99 -13.51 3.91 5.70
CA ILE A 99 -13.86 2.94 4.67
C ILE A 99 -15.29 2.47 4.89
N LYS A 100 -16.12 2.58 3.84
CA LYS A 100 -17.43 1.95 3.81
C LYS A 100 -17.33 0.60 3.12
N VAL A 101 -17.74 -0.44 3.84
CA VAL A 101 -17.95 -1.79 3.30
C VAL A 101 -19.44 -2.09 3.48
N ASP A 102 -20.16 -2.28 2.37
CA ASP A 102 -21.61 -2.59 2.36
C ASP A 102 -22.45 -1.65 3.25
N ASP A 103 -22.25 -0.34 3.08
CA ASP A 103 -22.89 0.76 3.82
C ASP A 103 -22.58 0.86 5.33
N LYS A 104 -21.72 -0.01 5.86
CA LYS A 104 -21.19 0.12 7.23
C LYS A 104 -19.88 0.91 7.20
N LEU A 105 -19.83 2.02 7.95
CA LEU A 105 -18.64 2.85 8.08
C LEU A 105 -17.74 2.28 9.19
N GLU A 106 -16.52 1.90 8.84
CA GLU A 106 -15.50 1.45 9.79
C GLU A 106 -14.29 2.39 9.73
N GLU A 107 -13.70 2.64 10.90
CA GLU A 107 -12.45 3.40 11.02
C GLU A 107 -11.27 2.43 11.00
N ILE A 108 -10.35 2.63 10.06
CA ILE A 108 -9.18 1.76 9.88
C ILE A 108 -7.91 2.61 9.86
N PHE A 109 -6.93 2.22 10.66
CA PHE A 109 -5.60 2.82 10.65
C PHE A 109 -4.72 2.04 9.67
N LEU A 110 -4.25 2.72 8.62
CA LEU A 110 -3.31 2.14 7.69
C LEU A 110 -1.90 2.68 7.98
N GLU A 111 -0.95 1.75 8.12
CA GLU A 111 0.47 2.03 8.19
C GLU A 111 1.08 1.53 6.86
N PRO A 112 1.44 2.43 5.93
CA PRO A 112 1.98 2.01 4.65
C PRO A 112 3.36 1.38 4.86
N LEU A 113 3.47 0.08 4.57
CA LEU A 113 4.76 -0.62 4.59
C LEU A 113 5.60 -0.31 3.33
N GLN A 114 4.95 0.12 2.25
CA GLN A 114 5.58 0.59 1.01
C GLN A 114 4.57 1.41 0.18
N GLU A 115 5.01 2.52 -0.42
CA GLU A 115 4.22 3.31 -1.38
C GLU A 115 4.82 3.13 -2.79
N VAL A 116 4.00 2.75 -3.76
CA VAL A 116 4.43 2.61 -5.16
C VAL A 116 3.66 3.59 -6.03
N LEU A 117 4.39 4.36 -6.84
CA LEU A 117 3.83 5.29 -7.81
C LEU A 117 3.12 4.51 -8.92
N ALA A 118 1.78 4.44 -8.88
CA ALA A 118 1.00 3.84 -9.96
C ALA A 118 1.05 4.75 -11.21
N SER A 119 1.85 4.37 -12.21
CA SER A 119 1.77 4.94 -13.55
C SER A 119 0.66 4.24 -14.33
N GLY A 120 -0.13 5.01 -15.09
CA GLY A 120 -1.32 4.53 -15.80
C GLY A 120 -1.07 3.40 -16.82
N PRO A 121 -2.13 2.91 -17.49
CA PRO A 121 -2.17 1.59 -18.17
C PRO A 121 -1.18 1.35 -19.33
N ASP A 122 -0.30 2.31 -19.66
CA ASP A 122 0.58 2.24 -20.83
C ASP A 122 1.98 2.89 -20.61
N ALA A 123 2.48 2.94 -19.37
CA ALA A 123 3.86 3.36 -19.10
C ALA A 123 4.70 2.21 -18.54
N PRO A 124 5.95 2.02 -19.02
CA PRO A 124 6.77 0.88 -18.64
C PRO A 124 7.11 0.97 -17.16
N VAL A 125 6.75 -0.07 -16.42
CA VAL A 125 7.08 -0.24 -15.00
C VAL A 125 8.60 -0.19 -14.88
N SER A 126 9.11 0.92 -14.35
CA SER A 126 10.53 1.06 -14.01
C SER A 126 10.74 0.42 -12.64
N THR A 127 11.13 -0.85 -12.67
CA THR A 127 11.77 -1.55 -11.57
C THR A 127 13.24 -1.14 -11.51
N ASP A 128 13.70 -0.61 -10.39
CA ASP A 128 15.13 -0.58 -10.04
C ASP A 128 15.26 -0.53 -8.51
N THR A 129 15.48 -1.63 -7.77
CA THR A 129 16.54 -2.67 -7.72
C THR A 129 17.49 -2.46 -6.54
N ARG A 130 17.45 -3.43 -5.63
CA ARG A 130 18.65 -4.11 -5.11
C ARG A 130 18.32 -5.61 -5.14
N SER A 131 18.51 -6.22 -6.31
CA SER A 131 19.58 -7.20 -6.59
C SER A 131 19.38 -8.47 -5.75
N ASP A 132 18.85 -9.55 -6.32
CA ASP A 132 19.53 -10.28 -7.38
C ASP A 132 18.63 -10.77 -8.54
N ALA A 133 19.27 -10.84 -9.71
CA ALA A 133 18.90 -11.50 -10.96
C ALA A 133 17.75 -10.91 -11.81
N ALA A 134 18.18 -10.14 -12.81
CA ALA A 134 17.40 -9.78 -13.99
C ALA A 134 16.94 -11.01 -14.80
N LYS A 135 15.65 -11.09 -15.09
CA LYS A 135 15.09 -11.66 -16.33
C LYS A 135 13.73 -10.98 -16.57
N GLY A 136 13.47 -10.58 -17.81
CA GLY A 136 12.27 -9.81 -18.19
C GLY A 136 10.96 -10.44 -17.76
N GLU A 137 9.86 -9.67 -17.90
CA GLU A 137 8.49 -10.13 -17.62
C GLU A 137 8.29 -11.57 -18.12
N ARG A 138 8.08 -12.49 -17.17
CA ARG A 138 7.99 -13.92 -17.47
C ARG A 138 6.74 -14.17 -18.31
N PRO A 139 6.79 -15.04 -19.34
CA PRO A 139 5.65 -15.26 -20.21
C PRO A 139 4.46 -15.80 -19.42
N LYS A 140 3.26 -15.38 -19.80
CA LYS A 140 2.00 -15.96 -19.29
C LYS A 140 1.77 -17.34 -19.94
N PRO A 141 1.13 -18.27 -19.21
CA PRO A 141 0.76 -19.58 -19.75
C PRO A 141 -0.17 -19.44 -20.95
N SER A 142 0.19 -20.13 -22.02
CA SER A 142 -0.41 -20.05 -23.35
C SER A 142 -0.77 -21.42 -23.93
N GLY A 143 -0.15 -22.49 -23.41
CA GLY A 143 -0.38 -23.85 -23.88
C GLY A 143 -0.21 -24.91 -22.78
N PRO A 144 -0.60 -26.17 -23.07
CA PRO A 144 -0.60 -27.26 -22.10
C PRO A 144 0.80 -27.68 -21.61
N GLY A 145 1.86 -27.30 -22.34
CA GLY A 145 3.26 -27.53 -21.95
C GLY A 145 3.87 -26.45 -21.07
N ASP A 146 3.13 -25.40 -20.71
CA ASP A 146 3.61 -24.35 -19.82
C ASP A 146 3.46 -24.81 -18.36
N VAL A 147 4.59 -25.02 -17.69
CA VAL A 147 4.65 -25.36 -16.26
C VAL A 147 4.46 -24.09 -15.44
N THR A 148 3.44 -24.05 -14.59
CA THR A 148 3.13 -22.94 -13.68
C THR A 148 3.11 -23.41 -12.22
N THR A 149 3.05 -22.46 -11.28
CA THR A 149 2.82 -22.77 -9.86
C THR A 149 1.35 -22.54 -9.49
N PRO A 150 0.73 -23.37 -8.63
CA PRO A 150 -0.63 -23.11 -8.14
C PRO A 150 -0.67 -21.95 -7.14
N MET A 151 0.43 -21.66 -6.45
CA MET A 151 0.51 -20.65 -5.39
C MET A 151 1.77 -19.80 -5.52
N PRO A 152 1.72 -18.50 -5.16
CA PRO A 152 2.92 -17.68 -5.10
C PRO A 152 3.93 -18.24 -4.10
N GLY A 153 5.20 -18.15 -4.43
CA GLY A 153 6.26 -18.73 -3.61
C GLY A 153 7.65 -18.34 -4.08
N ARG A 154 8.67 -18.97 -3.48
CA ARG A 154 10.07 -18.79 -3.83
C ARG A 154 10.63 -20.07 -4.42
N VAL A 155 11.35 -19.99 -5.53
CA VAL A 155 12.04 -21.15 -6.11
C VAL A 155 13.18 -21.57 -5.18
N VAL A 156 13.11 -22.78 -4.65
CA VAL A 156 14.17 -23.36 -3.81
C VAL A 156 15.17 -24.10 -4.68
N LYS A 157 14.67 -24.86 -5.66
CA LYS A 157 15.51 -25.72 -6.49
C LYS A 157 14.89 -25.99 -7.85
N ILE A 158 15.72 -26.08 -8.88
CA ILE A 158 15.33 -26.54 -10.21
C ILE A 158 15.88 -27.97 -10.40
N LEU A 159 15.01 -28.92 -10.75
CA LEU A 159 15.35 -30.35 -10.81
C LEU A 159 15.76 -30.81 -12.21
N VAL A 160 15.53 -29.98 -13.22
CA VAL A 160 15.73 -30.30 -14.64
C VAL A 160 16.60 -29.25 -15.34
N ALA A 161 17.20 -29.63 -16.46
CA ALA A 161 17.97 -28.72 -17.32
C ALA A 161 17.26 -28.52 -18.66
N GLU A 162 17.58 -27.42 -19.34
CA GLU A 162 17.14 -27.21 -20.73
C GLU A 162 17.62 -28.37 -21.63
N GLY A 163 16.72 -28.89 -22.46
CA GLY A 163 16.92 -30.07 -23.30
C GLY A 163 16.68 -31.42 -22.62
N ALA A 164 16.35 -31.47 -21.32
CA ALA A 164 16.01 -32.73 -20.65
C ALA A 164 14.61 -33.22 -21.06
N THR A 165 14.44 -34.53 -21.19
CA THR A 165 13.12 -35.16 -21.37
C THR A 165 12.52 -35.45 -20.00
N VAL A 166 11.24 -35.10 -19.81
CA VAL A 166 10.48 -35.31 -18.57
C VAL A 166 9.19 -36.07 -18.87
N ALA A 167 8.76 -36.91 -17.92
CA ALA A 167 7.46 -37.55 -17.96
C ALA A 167 6.37 -36.64 -17.40
N ALA A 168 5.11 -36.89 -17.76
CA ALA A 168 3.98 -36.25 -17.08
C ALA A 168 4.02 -36.57 -15.58
N ASP A 169 3.66 -35.58 -14.76
CA ASP A 169 3.72 -35.60 -13.30
C ASP A 169 5.12 -35.74 -12.69
N GLU A 170 6.19 -35.68 -13.50
CA GLU A 170 7.56 -35.67 -12.99
C GLU A 170 7.88 -34.32 -12.31
N PRO A 171 8.45 -34.31 -11.08
CA PRO A 171 8.85 -33.08 -10.40
C PRO A 171 9.95 -32.33 -11.15
N VAL A 172 9.72 -31.06 -11.49
CA VAL A 172 10.66 -30.22 -12.25
C VAL A 172 11.21 -29.04 -11.46
N ILE A 173 10.45 -28.52 -10.49
CA ILE A 173 10.85 -27.41 -9.61
C ILE A 173 10.39 -27.69 -8.17
N VAL A 174 11.15 -27.23 -7.18
CA VAL A 174 10.72 -27.14 -5.78
C VAL A 174 10.54 -25.67 -5.42
N ILE A 175 9.38 -25.32 -4.87
CA ILE A 175 9.07 -23.97 -4.38
C ILE A 175 8.80 -23.99 -2.88
N GLU A 176 9.19 -22.92 -2.18
CA GLU A 176 8.79 -22.65 -0.81
C GLU A 176 7.59 -21.70 -0.84
N ALA A 177 6.48 -22.13 -0.26
CA ALA A 177 5.31 -21.29 -0.07
C ALA A 177 4.67 -21.61 1.28
N MET A 178 4.25 -20.57 2.01
CA MET A 178 3.68 -20.71 3.37
C MET A 178 4.57 -21.53 4.33
N LYS A 179 5.90 -21.37 4.26
CA LYS A 179 6.93 -22.09 5.04
C LYS A 179 7.00 -23.60 4.77
N MET A 180 6.44 -24.04 3.64
CA MET A 180 6.43 -25.43 3.22
C MET A 180 7.02 -25.54 1.82
N GLU A 181 7.83 -26.58 1.60
CA GLU A 181 8.34 -26.91 0.26
C GLU A 181 7.30 -27.75 -0.49
N ASN A 182 6.96 -27.31 -1.70
CA ASN A 182 6.05 -27.99 -2.61
C ASN A 182 6.75 -28.27 -3.94
N GLN A 183 6.49 -29.44 -4.50
CA GLN A 183 7.01 -29.82 -5.82
C GLN A 183 6.04 -29.36 -6.90
N VAL A 184 6.57 -28.70 -7.93
CA VAL A 184 5.86 -28.38 -9.16
C VAL A 184 6.22 -29.46 -10.18
N THR A 185 5.20 -30.10 -10.73
CA THR A 185 5.33 -31.23 -11.67
C THR A 185 5.10 -30.80 -13.12
N ALA A 186 5.61 -31.60 -14.06
CA ALA A 186 5.37 -31.42 -15.48
C ALA A 186 3.89 -31.78 -15.83
N PRO A 187 3.12 -30.87 -16.46
CA PRO A 187 1.72 -31.13 -16.80
C PRO A 187 1.56 -32.16 -17.93
N ILE A 188 2.59 -32.35 -18.75
CA ILE A 188 2.64 -33.30 -19.87
C ILE A 188 4.04 -33.89 -19.97
N GLU A 189 4.17 -35.03 -20.65
CA GLU A 189 5.47 -35.52 -21.09
C GLU A 189 6.01 -34.62 -22.22
N GLY A 190 7.33 -34.43 -22.28
CA GLY A 190 7.94 -33.58 -23.30
C GLY A 190 9.41 -33.29 -23.04
N THR A 191 9.97 -32.38 -23.85
CA THR A 191 11.35 -31.90 -23.67
C THR A 191 11.35 -30.48 -23.13
N VAL A 192 12.21 -30.20 -22.15
CA VAL A 192 12.37 -28.87 -21.55
C VAL A 192 12.95 -27.92 -22.59
N LYS A 193 12.12 -27.03 -23.13
CA LYS A 193 12.51 -26.06 -24.16
C LYS A 193 13.21 -24.85 -23.57
N ALA A 194 12.72 -24.35 -22.43
CA ALA A 194 13.23 -23.14 -21.80
C ALA A 194 12.89 -23.11 -20.30
N ILE A 195 13.83 -22.58 -19.50
CA ILE A 195 13.64 -22.33 -18.07
C ILE A 195 13.70 -20.81 -17.82
N TYR A 196 12.59 -20.24 -17.33
CA TYR A 196 12.42 -18.79 -17.14
C TYR A 196 12.76 -18.30 -15.73
N VAL A 197 13.02 -19.22 -14.80
CA VAL A 197 13.30 -18.93 -13.39
C VAL A 197 14.69 -19.37 -12.97
N SER A 198 15.20 -18.76 -11.90
CA SER A 198 16.42 -19.17 -11.21
C SER A 198 16.13 -19.53 -9.75
N GLU A 199 17.03 -20.29 -9.11
CA GLU A 199 16.93 -20.53 -7.68
C GLU A 199 16.97 -19.21 -6.89
N GLY A 200 16.07 -19.07 -5.93
CA GLY A 200 15.88 -17.86 -5.15
C GLY A 200 14.81 -16.91 -5.68
N ASP A 201 14.35 -17.07 -6.93
CA ASP A 201 13.35 -16.20 -7.56
C ASP A 201 11.99 -16.27 -6.85
N LEU A 202 11.30 -15.13 -6.78
CA LEU A 202 9.87 -15.07 -6.44
C LEU A 202 9.03 -15.33 -7.69
N VAL A 203 8.01 -16.18 -7.55
CA VAL A 203 7.13 -16.63 -8.63
C VAL A 203 5.66 -16.51 -8.24
N ASN A 204 4.79 -16.21 -9.21
CA ASN A 204 3.34 -16.07 -9.03
C ASN A 204 2.57 -17.12 -9.85
N SER A 205 1.30 -17.33 -9.51
CA SER A 205 0.46 -18.36 -10.14
C SER A 205 0.15 -18.14 -11.64
N GLU A 206 0.39 -16.92 -12.16
CA GLU A 206 0.12 -16.57 -13.56
C GLU A 206 1.39 -16.53 -14.44
N GLU A 207 2.51 -17.04 -13.94
CA GLU A 207 3.80 -17.04 -14.64
C GLU A 207 4.18 -18.44 -15.12
N THR A 208 4.66 -18.55 -16.38
CA THR A 208 5.28 -19.77 -16.88
C THR A 208 6.71 -19.87 -16.37
N LEU A 209 7.01 -20.94 -15.63
CA LEU A 209 8.32 -21.20 -15.04
C LEU A 209 9.21 -22.00 -15.99
N ILE A 210 8.64 -23.02 -16.64
CA ILE A 210 9.29 -23.89 -17.62
C ILE A 210 8.34 -24.09 -18.80
N ARG A 211 8.89 -24.15 -20.01
CA ARG A 211 8.14 -24.53 -21.21
C ARG A 211 8.58 -25.91 -21.69
N LEU A 212 7.61 -26.80 -21.88
CA LEU A 212 7.77 -28.10 -22.51
C LEU A 212 7.30 -28.04 -23.98
N GLU A 213 7.95 -28.82 -24.83
CA GLU A 213 7.51 -29.10 -26.21
C GLU A 213 7.43 -30.58 -26.53
#